data_AF-A0A2R6HV19-F1
#
_entry.id   AF-A0A2R6HV19-F1
#
_cell.length_a   1.000
_cell.length_b   1.000
_cell.length_c   1.000
_cell.angle_alpha   90.00
_cell.angle_beta   90.00
_cell.angle_gamma   90.00
#
_symmetry.space_group_name_H-M   'P 1'
#
loop_
_entity.id
_entity.type
_entity.pdbx_description
1 polymer ?
#
loop_
_entity_poly.entity_id
_entity_poly.type
_entity_poly.pdbx_seq_one_letter_code
_entity_poly.pdbx_strand_id
1 'polypeptide(L)'
;MATFERGERSALSGIITTGRVLLILVFTGIEAATLAIWLAFVESAPALSLMALVGLAILGVGLVVEHVLTDIAVNGFDLSLPILPVIGISVSEAILWGIWLVIAEQIGGLDGFAVAAVFLAVTLVPQHTIEDNILRGGDPFARLFDLGTIGFSVIESAGATVWLLFVLRPELVADPLTRAGLGGVDPAAVGLGVLALALLLEHNIGVAYSRRR
;
A
#
# COMPACT_ATOMS: atom_id res chain seq x y z
N MET A 1 26.41 33.97 19.37
CA MET A 1 26.37 33.57 17.94
C MET A 1 26.03 32.09 17.74
N ALA A 2 26.55 31.15 18.55
CA ALA A 2 26.24 29.71 18.44
C ALA A 2 24.78 29.28 18.78
N THR A 3 23.98 30.14 19.43
CA THR A 3 22.59 29.84 19.79
C THR A 3 21.59 30.05 18.65
N PHE A 4 21.88 30.98 17.72
CA PHE A 4 21.03 31.25 16.55
C PHE A 4 21.09 30.12 15.52
N GLU A 5 22.29 29.62 15.21
CA GLU A 5 22.48 28.50 14.27
C GLU A 5 21.81 27.19 14.75
N ARG A 6 21.74 26.97 16.07
CA ARG A 6 21.06 25.79 16.64
C ARG A 6 19.54 25.90 16.52
N GLY A 7 18.98 27.11 16.63
CA GLY A 7 17.54 27.37 16.47
C GLY A 7 17.06 27.16 15.03
N GLU A 8 17.79 27.68 14.04
CA GLU A 8 17.45 27.54 12.61
C GLU A 8 17.52 26.09 12.14
N ARG A 9 18.54 25.33 12.55
CA ARG A 9 18.65 23.89 12.24
C ARG A 9 17.50 23.07 12.83
N SER A 10 17.06 23.42 14.05
CA SER A 10 15.93 22.77 14.69
C SER A 10 14.60 23.06 13.98
N ALA A 11 14.39 24.31 13.54
CA ALA A 11 13.19 24.71 12.81
C ALA A 11 13.11 24.03 11.43
N LEU A 12 14.21 24.01 10.68
CA LEU A 12 14.30 23.33 9.38
C LEU A 12 14.04 21.82 9.51
N SER A 13 14.63 21.18 10.52
CA SER A 13 14.38 19.75 10.81
C SER A 13 12.90 19.48 11.12
N GLY A 14 12.24 20.37 11.87
CA GLY A 14 10.81 20.29 12.14
C GLY A 14 9.97 20.38 10.86
N ILE A 15 10.23 21.37 10.01
CA ILE A 15 9.52 21.57 8.73
C ILE A 15 9.66 20.36 7.81
N ILE A 16 10.88 19.83 7.65
CA ILE A 16 11.14 18.65 6.81
C ILE A 16 10.39 17.43 7.34
N THR A 17 10.35 17.24 8.66
CA THR A 17 9.64 16.11 9.27
C THR A 17 8.14 16.23 9.06
N THR A 18 7.57 17.41 9.31
CA THR A 18 6.14 17.67 9.07
C THR A 18 5.77 17.49 7.61
N GLY A 19 6.57 18.03 6.68
CA GLY A 19 6.34 17.87 5.25
C GLY A 19 6.32 16.41 4.82
N ARG A 20 7.24 15.59 5.35
CA ARG A 20 7.27 14.15 5.09
C ARG A 20 6.04 13.42 5.64
N VAL A 21 5.63 13.72 6.87
CA VAL A 21 4.42 13.10 7.47
C VAL A 21 3.19 13.44 6.66
N LEU A 22 3.05 14.70 6.22
CA LEU A 22 1.94 15.11 5.35
C LEU A 22 1.99 14.40 4.00
N LEU A 23 3.18 14.23 3.42
CA LEU A 23 3.34 13.50 2.17
C LEU A 23 2.93 12.03 2.31
N ILE A 24 3.34 11.35 3.40
CA ILE A 24 2.92 9.98 3.74
C ILE A 24 1.39 9.88 3.82
N LEU A 25 0.74 10.81 4.52
CA LEU A 25 -0.72 10.84 4.58
C LEU A 25 -1.38 10.99 3.21
N VAL A 26 -0.79 11.83 2.33
CA VAL A 26 -1.30 12.06 0.98
C VAL A 26 -1.20 10.80 0.13
N PHE A 27 -0.03 10.18 0.02
CA PHE A 27 0.11 9.00 -0.84
C PHE A 27 -0.61 7.76 -0.27
N THR A 28 -0.70 7.62 1.06
CA THR A 28 -1.59 6.64 1.69
C THR A 28 -3.05 6.83 1.27
N GLY A 29 -3.53 8.08 1.29
CA GLY A 29 -4.90 8.39 0.88
C GLY A 29 -5.15 8.12 -0.61
N ILE A 30 -4.16 8.42 -1.46
CA ILE A 30 -4.21 8.14 -2.90
C ILE A 30 -4.31 6.63 -3.13
N GLU A 31 -3.42 5.85 -2.52
CA GLU A 31 -3.39 4.41 -2.69
C GLU A 31 -4.69 3.74 -2.21
N ALA A 32 -5.16 4.09 -1.01
CA ALA A 32 -6.43 3.57 -0.48
C ALA A 32 -7.61 3.91 -1.40
N ALA A 33 -7.66 5.14 -1.94
CA ALA A 33 -8.69 5.54 -2.90
C ALA A 33 -8.55 4.79 -4.23
N THR A 34 -7.34 4.61 -4.74
CA THR A 34 -7.06 3.83 -5.95
C THR A 34 -7.50 2.40 -5.79
N LEU A 35 -7.17 1.74 -4.68
CA LEU A 35 -7.60 0.37 -4.37
C LEU A 35 -9.13 0.26 -4.29
N ALA A 36 -9.79 1.22 -3.63
CA ALA A 36 -11.25 1.26 -3.56
C ALA A 36 -11.91 1.43 -4.94
N ILE A 37 -11.40 2.37 -5.76
CA ILE A 37 -11.89 2.60 -7.13
C ILE A 37 -11.65 1.37 -8.00
N TRP A 38 -10.45 0.79 -7.92
CA TRP A 38 -10.11 -0.43 -8.65
C TRP A 38 -11.07 -1.57 -8.29
N LEU A 39 -11.27 -1.86 -7.01
CA LEU A 39 -12.15 -2.93 -6.55
C LEU A 39 -13.58 -2.73 -7.05
N ALA A 40 -14.11 -1.51 -6.96
CA ALA A 40 -15.45 -1.18 -7.46
C ALA A 40 -15.63 -1.45 -8.96
N PHE A 41 -14.54 -1.39 -9.75
CA PHE A 41 -14.58 -1.73 -11.18
C PHE A 41 -14.53 -3.25 -11.43
N VAL A 42 -13.85 -4.02 -10.58
CA VAL A 42 -13.53 -5.42 -10.85
C VAL A 42 -14.35 -6.43 -10.05
N GLU A 43 -14.95 -6.05 -8.91
CA GLU A 43 -15.69 -6.95 -8.00
C GLU A 43 -16.87 -7.68 -8.66
N SER A 44 -17.42 -7.11 -9.73
CA SER A 44 -18.55 -7.67 -10.48
C SER A 44 -18.18 -8.06 -11.91
N ALA A 45 -16.89 -7.94 -12.27
CA ALA A 45 -16.39 -8.23 -13.60
C ALA A 45 -15.77 -9.63 -13.67
N PRO A 46 -15.94 -10.36 -14.78
CA PRO A 46 -15.15 -11.56 -15.01
C PRO A 46 -13.65 -11.24 -15.01
N ALA A 47 -12.84 -12.11 -14.41
CA ALA A 47 -11.39 -11.90 -14.27
C ALA A 47 -10.66 -11.66 -15.61
N LEU A 48 -11.11 -12.30 -16.68
CA LEU A 48 -10.59 -12.12 -18.04
C LEU A 48 -11.54 -11.27 -18.88
N SER A 49 -11.70 -10.01 -18.50
CA SER A 49 -12.56 -9.04 -19.20
C SER A 49 -11.85 -7.71 -19.48
N LEU A 50 -12.40 -6.93 -20.41
CA LEU A 50 -11.95 -5.57 -20.66
C LEU A 50 -12.06 -4.70 -19.39
N MET A 51 -13.09 -4.92 -18.58
CA MET A 51 -13.27 -4.18 -17.34
C MET A 51 -12.17 -4.51 -16.32
N ALA A 52 -11.78 -5.78 -16.19
CA ALA A 52 -10.65 -6.18 -15.36
C ALA A 52 -9.34 -5.52 -15.82
N LEU A 53 -9.10 -5.45 -17.15
CA LEU A 53 -7.94 -4.74 -17.70
C LEU A 53 -7.97 -3.24 -17.40
N VAL A 54 -9.12 -2.59 -17.54
CA VAL A 54 -9.29 -1.16 -17.19
C VAL A 54 -9.06 -0.94 -15.70
N GLY A 55 -9.60 -1.82 -14.85
CA GLY A 55 -9.36 -1.80 -13.41
C GLY A 55 -7.86 -1.88 -13.10
N LEU A 56 -7.15 -2.87 -13.67
CA LEU A 56 -5.71 -3.02 -13.48
C LEU A 56 -4.93 -1.79 -13.96
N ALA A 57 -5.36 -1.16 -15.06
CA ALA A 57 -4.74 0.09 -15.53
C ALA A 57 -4.95 1.25 -14.56
N ILE A 58 -6.15 1.39 -13.98
CA ILE A 58 -6.44 2.39 -12.93
C ILE A 58 -5.55 2.15 -11.71
N LEU A 59 -5.47 0.90 -11.25
CA LEU A 59 -4.61 0.52 -10.13
C LEU A 59 -3.15 0.84 -10.41
N GLY A 60 -2.63 0.40 -11.56
CA GLY A 60 -1.25 0.66 -11.96
C GLY A 60 -0.90 2.14 -12.03
N VAL A 61 -1.79 3.00 -12.56
CA VAL A 61 -1.57 4.46 -12.57
C VAL A 61 -1.53 5.02 -11.16
N GLY A 62 -2.45 4.61 -10.28
CA GLY A 62 -2.44 5.08 -8.90
C GLY A 62 -1.20 4.64 -8.13
N LEU A 63 -0.75 3.39 -8.32
CA LEU A 63 0.50 2.89 -7.72
C LEU A 63 1.74 3.58 -8.30
N VAL A 64 1.74 4.04 -9.55
CA VAL A 64 2.85 4.88 -10.07
C VAL A 64 2.88 6.22 -9.34
N VAL A 65 1.72 6.83 -9.10
CA VAL A 65 1.63 8.10 -8.36
C VAL A 65 2.10 7.90 -6.92
N GLU A 66 1.65 6.84 -6.26
CA GLU A 66 2.10 6.47 -4.91
C GLU A 66 3.63 6.31 -4.88
N HIS A 67 4.23 5.44 -5.71
CA HIS A 67 5.67 5.20 -5.68
C HIS A 67 6.51 6.45 -5.96
N VAL A 68 6.05 7.35 -6.84
CA VAL A 68 6.70 8.65 -7.06
C VAL A 68 6.66 9.51 -5.80
N LEU A 69 5.53 9.55 -5.10
CA LEU A 69 5.40 10.30 -3.85
C LEU A 69 6.21 9.66 -2.71
N THR A 70 6.32 8.33 -2.69
CA THR A 70 7.19 7.58 -1.78
C THR A 70 8.66 7.88 -2.01
N ASP A 71 9.12 7.94 -3.27
CA ASP A 71 10.48 8.40 -3.59
C ASP A 71 10.71 9.83 -3.10
N ILE A 72 9.77 10.75 -3.35
CA ILE A 72 9.87 12.13 -2.85
C ILE A 72 9.93 12.17 -1.31
N ALA A 73 9.22 11.26 -0.62
CA ALA A 73 9.26 11.18 0.85
C ALA A 73 10.60 10.67 1.38
N VAL A 74 11.25 9.75 0.66
CA VAL A 74 12.54 9.15 1.01
C VAL A 74 13.71 10.06 0.62
N ASN A 75 13.79 10.42 -0.66
CA ASN A 75 14.91 11.08 -1.32
C ASN A 75 14.75 12.60 -1.47
N GLY A 76 13.53 13.11 -1.33
CA GLY A 76 13.21 14.52 -1.59
C GLY A 76 12.92 14.78 -3.06
N PHE A 77 12.78 16.06 -3.43
CA PHE A 77 12.55 16.45 -4.83
C PHE A 77 13.87 16.41 -5.62
N ASP A 78 14.15 15.27 -6.25
CA ASP A 78 15.20 15.15 -7.26
C ASP A 78 14.60 14.78 -8.63
N LEU A 79 15.19 15.28 -9.71
CA LEU A 79 14.79 14.99 -11.09
C LEU A 79 15.34 13.65 -11.60
N SER A 80 16.10 12.91 -10.78
CA SER A 80 16.76 11.64 -11.12
C SER A 80 15.86 10.40 -10.93
N LEU A 81 14.56 10.60 -10.72
CA LEU A 81 13.57 9.54 -10.50
C LEU A 81 13.72 8.38 -11.50
N PRO A 82 13.92 7.13 -11.03
CA PRO A 82 14.03 5.96 -11.89
C PRO A 82 12.64 5.54 -12.40
N ILE A 83 12.08 6.32 -13.33
CA ILE A 83 10.69 6.19 -13.77
C ILE A 83 10.36 4.82 -14.36
N LEU A 84 11.30 4.20 -15.09
CA LEU A 84 11.08 2.88 -15.68
C LEU A 84 10.98 1.78 -14.61
N PRO A 85 11.92 1.68 -13.65
CA PRO A 85 11.73 0.82 -12.48
C PRO A 85 10.43 1.08 -11.72
N VAL A 86 10.07 2.35 -11.48
CA VAL A 86 8.82 2.73 -10.80
C VAL A 86 7.59 2.21 -11.56
N ILE A 87 7.53 2.38 -12.87
CA ILE A 87 6.43 1.83 -13.68
C ILE A 87 6.41 0.30 -13.61
N GLY A 88 7.58 -0.35 -13.70
CA GLY A 88 7.69 -1.80 -13.63
C GLY A 88 7.18 -2.37 -12.32
N ILE A 89 7.58 -1.78 -11.19
CA ILE A 89 7.16 -2.22 -9.86
C ILE A 89 5.65 -1.98 -9.66
N SER A 90 5.11 -0.80 -10.02
CA SER A 90 3.67 -0.53 -9.95
C SER A 90 2.82 -1.49 -10.78
N VAL A 91 3.27 -1.84 -12.00
CA VAL A 91 2.54 -2.81 -12.85
C VAL A 91 2.56 -4.20 -12.23
N SER A 92 3.72 -4.64 -11.72
CA SER A 92 3.83 -5.95 -11.07
C SER A 92 2.96 -6.04 -9.81
N GLU A 93 2.88 -4.98 -9.03
CA GLU A 93 2.04 -4.93 -7.84
C GLU A 93 0.56 -4.94 -8.17
N ALA A 94 0.13 -4.15 -9.16
CA ALA A 94 -1.25 -4.18 -9.64
C ALA A 94 -1.67 -5.59 -10.08
N ILE A 95 -0.76 -6.34 -10.71
CA ILE A 95 -0.98 -7.75 -11.05
C ILE A 95 -1.09 -8.62 -9.79
N LEU A 96 -0.25 -8.42 -8.78
CA LEU A 96 -0.34 -9.16 -7.51
C LEU A 96 -1.69 -8.93 -6.82
N TRP A 97 -2.16 -7.68 -6.76
CA TRP A 97 -3.50 -7.33 -6.28
C TRP A 97 -4.60 -8.04 -7.06
N GLY A 98 -4.50 -8.06 -8.40
CA GLY A 98 -5.43 -8.81 -9.25
C GLY A 98 -5.45 -10.31 -8.96
N ILE A 99 -4.28 -10.94 -8.83
CA ILE A 99 -4.16 -12.37 -8.51
C ILE A 99 -4.70 -12.65 -7.10
N TRP A 100 -4.38 -11.81 -6.12
CA TRP A 100 -4.89 -11.90 -4.75
C TRP A 100 -6.42 -11.91 -4.71
N LEU A 101 -7.07 -11.00 -5.43
CA LEU A 101 -8.54 -10.95 -5.53
C LEU A 101 -9.10 -12.24 -6.17
N VAL A 102 -8.51 -12.69 -7.28
CA VAL A 102 -8.91 -13.93 -7.95
C VAL A 102 -8.79 -15.13 -7.02
N ILE A 103 -7.72 -15.25 -6.24
CA ILE A 103 -7.54 -16.33 -5.26
C ILE A 103 -8.67 -16.30 -4.22
N ALA A 104 -8.95 -15.11 -3.67
CA ALA A 104 -9.98 -14.95 -2.64
C ALA A 104 -11.37 -15.36 -3.17
N GLU A 105 -11.72 -14.95 -4.39
CA GLU A 105 -13.02 -15.24 -5.00
C GLU A 105 -13.17 -16.69 -5.48
N GLN A 106 -12.13 -17.26 -6.11
CA GLN A 106 -12.21 -18.60 -6.71
C GLN A 106 -12.20 -19.72 -5.68
N ILE A 107 -11.42 -19.59 -4.61
CA ILE A 107 -11.44 -20.56 -3.50
C ILE A 107 -12.71 -20.33 -2.66
N GLY A 108 -13.06 -19.06 -2.42
CA GLY A 108 -14.22 -18.67 -1.65
C GLY A 108 -14.12 -19.06 -0.16
N GLY A 109 -15.14 -18.67 0.61
CA GLY A 109 -15.16 -18.93 2.05
C GLY A 109 -13.99 -18.28 2.81
N LEU A 110 -13.80 -18.64 4.08
CA LEU A 110 -12.68 -18.13 4.88
C LEU A 110 -11.32 -18.67 4.42
N ASP A 111 -11.30 -19.88 3.86
CA ASP A 111 -10.08 -20.50 3.33
C ASP A 111 -9.51 -19.69 2.16
N GLY A 112 -10.36 -19.16 1.28
CA GLY A 112 -9.93 -18.29 0.18
C GLY A 112 -9.26 -17.01 0.65
N PHE A 113 -9.83 -16.33 1.65
CA PHE A 113 -9.20 -15.15 2.26
C PHE A 113 -7.86 -15.49 2.92
N ALA A 114 -7.77 -16.62 3.62
CA ALA A 114 -6.52 -17.04 4.26
C ALA A 114 -5.42 -17.35 3.24
N VAL A 115 -5.74 -18.06 2.16
CA VAL A 115 -4.78 -18.37 1.09
C VAL A 115 -4.37 -17.10 0.35
N ALA A 116 -5.31 -16.21 0.05
CA ALA A 116 -5.02 -14.91 -0.56
C ALA A 116 -4.10 -14.07 0.33
N ALA A 117 -4.37 -13.98 1.63
CA ALA A 117 -3.53 -13.27 2.59
C ALA A 117 -2.09 -13.81 2.63
N VAL A 118 -1.93 -15.14 2.66
CA VAL A 118 -0.59 -15.75 2.63
C VAL A 118 0.12 -15.47 1.31
N PHE A 119 -0.60 -15.61 0.18
CA PHE A 119 -0.06 -15.29 -1.14
C PHE A 119 0.47 -13.85 -1.17
N LEU A 120 -0.39 -12.87 -0.85
CA LEU A 120 -0.03 -11.45 -0.91
C LEU A 120 1.12 -11.12 0.04
N ALA A 121 1.08 -11.62 1.28
CA ALA A 121 2.16 -11.39 2.25
C ALA A 121 3.51 -11.94 1.75
N VAL A 122 3.53 -13.12 1.12
CA VAL A 122 4.76 -13.74 0.61
C VAL A 122 5.27 -13.01 -0.64
N THR A 123 4.39 -12.59 -1.54
CA THR A 123 4.77 -11.91 -2.78
C THR A 123 5.15 -10.45 -2.59
N LEU A 124 4.60 -9.78 -1.58
CA LEU A 124 4.98 -8.40 -1.25
C LEU A 124 6.39 -8.29 -0.68
N VAL A 125 6.94 -9.36 -0.07
CA VAL A 125 8.33 -9.31 0.45
C VAL A 125 9.36 -9.03 -0.65
N PRO A 126 9.43 -9.78 -1.77
CA PRO A 126 10.32 -9.45 -2.86
C PRO A 126 9.94 -8.12 -3.53
N GLN A 127 8.65 -7.80 -3.63
CA GLN A 127 8.15 -6.53 -4.17
C GLN A 127 8.78 -5.34 -3.42
N HIS A 128 8.57 -5.28 -2.11
CA HIS A 128 9.10 -4.23 -1.23
C HIS A 128 10.62 -4.24 -1.13
N THR A 129 11.26 -5.41 -1.30
CA THR A 129 12.73 -5.47 -1.32
C THR A 129 13.28 -4.84 -2.61
N ILE A 130 12.65 -5.09 -3.75
CA ILE A 130 13.03 -4.50 -5.04
C ILE A 130 12.80 -3.00 -4.99
N GLU A 131 11.66 -2.56 -4.46
CA GLU A 131 11.35 -1.14 -4.27
C GLU A 131 12.39 -0.46 -3.36
N ASP A 132 12.74 -1.06 -2.22
CA ASP A 132 13.80 -0.56 -1.33
C ASP A 132 15.16 -0.43 -2.04
N ASN A 133 15.51 -1.37 -2.93
CA ASN A 133 16.73 -1.26 -3.73
C ASN A 133 16.65 -0.07 -4.71
N ILE A 134 15.49 0.15 -5.36
CA ILE A 134 15.25 1.27 -6.28
C ILE A 134 15.34 2.61 -5.54
N LEU A 135 14.65 2.74 -4.41
CA LEU A 135 14.63 3.95 -3.58
C LEU A 135 16.04 4.32 -3.08
N ARG A 136 16.92 3.34 -2.91
CA ARG A 136 18.32 3.55 -2.52
C ARG A 136 19.26 3.82 -3.71
N GLY A 137 18.73 3.92 -4.93
CA GLY A 137 19.51 4.14 -6.15
C GLY A 137 20.36 2.93 -6.57
N GLY A 138 20.04 1.73 -6.07
CA GLY A 138 20.73 0.48 -6.39
C GLY A 138 20.14 -0.24 -7.61
N ASP A 139 20.76 -1.38 -7.96
CA ASP A 139 20.16 -2.32 -8.92
C ASP A 139 18.87 -2.92 -8.30
N PRO A 140 17.72 -2.88 -8.99
CA PRO A 140 16.44 -3.37 -8.46
C PRO A 140 16.50 -4.81 -7.95
N PHE A 141 17.31 -5.66 -8.58
CA PHE A 141 17.43 -7.09 -8.29
C PHE A 141 18.70 -7.43 -7.49
N ALA A 142 19.41 -6.43 -6.94
CA ALA A 142 20.56 -6.66 -6.07
C ALA A 142 20.21 -7.59 -4.89
N ARG A 143 18.99 -7.48 -4.37
CA ARG A 143 18.41 -8.37 -3.36
C ARG A 143 16.94 -8.63 -3.71
N LEU A 144 16.52 -9.89 -3.59
CA LEU A 144 15.12 -10.29 -3.74
C LEU A 144 14.43 -10.54 -2.39
N PHE A 145 15.19 -10.53 -1.30
CA PHE A 145 14.66 -10.79 0.03
C PHE A 145 15.44 -10.01 1.08
N ASP A 146 14.71 -9.33 1.94
CA ASP A 146 15.23 -8.64 3.11
C ASP A 146 14.27 -8.87 4.29
N LEU A 147 14.79 -9.35 5.42
CA LEU A 147 13.97 -9.58 6.62
C LEU A 147 13.32 -8.28 7.12
N GLY A 148 13.91 -7.12 6.80
CA GLY A 148 13.36 -5.82 7.10
C GLY A 148 12.00 -5.54 6.44
N THR A 149 11.71 -6.19 5.30
CA THR A 149 10.47 -5.93 4.54
C THR A 149 9.29 -6.80 4.95
N ILE A 150 9.56 -7.96 5.56
CA ILE A 150 8.52 -8.91 6.03
C ILE A 150 7.48 -8.23 6.92
N GLY A 151 7.93 -7.39 7.85
CA GLY A 151 7.03 -6.81 8.85
C GLY A 151 5.91 -5.98 8.22
N PHE A 152 6.26 -5.12 7.26
CA PHE A 152 5.30 -4.23 6.64
C PHE A 152 4.52 -4.90 5.49
N SER A 153 5.11 -5.87 4.77
CA SER A 153 4.36 -6.74 3.84
C SER A 153 3.23 -7.53 4.53
N VAL A 154 3.46 -8.00 5.77
CA VAL A 154 2.44 -8.70 6.55
C VAL A 154 1.33 -7.75 7.03
N ILE A 155 1.68 -6.52 7.42
CA ILE A 155 0.71 -5.51 7.85
C ILE A 155 -0.24 -5.16 6.70
N GLU A 156 0.31 -4.90 5.52
CA GLU A 156 -0.48 -4.58 4.32
C GLU A 156 -1.39 -5.74 3.95
N SER A 157 -0.86 -6.95 3.81
CA SER A 157 -1.68 -8.12 3.48
C SER A 157 -2.80 -8.37 4.50
N ALA A 158 -2.54 -8.18 5.79
CA ALA A 158 -3.57 -8.29 6.81
C ALA A 158 -4.64 -7.20 6.67
N GLY A 159 -4.24 -5.95 6.42
CA GLY A 159 -5.14 -4.83 6.17
C GLY A 159 -6.02 -5.05 4.94
N ALA A 160 -5.41 -5.46 3.83
CA ALA A 160 -6.08 -5.83 2.58
C ALA A 160 -7.10 -6.94 2.79
N THR A 161 -6.73 -8.00 3.52
CA THR A 161 -7.60 -9.14 3.80
C THR A 161 -8.80 -8.75 4.66
N VAL A 162 -8.59 -7.92 5.69
CA VAL A 162 -9.68 -7.41 6.53
C VAL A 162 -10.60 -6.53 5.68
N TRP A 163 -10.06 -5.62 4.87
CA TRP A 163 -10.87 -4.80 3.98
C TRP A 163 -11.73 -5.65 3.04
N LEU A 164 -11.14 -6.65 2.38
CA LEU A 164 -11.86 -7.51 1.46
C LEU A 164 -12.96 -8.32 2.15
N LEU A 165 -12.73 -8.79 3.39
CA LEU A 165 -13.77 -9.44 4.19
C LEU A 165 -14.96 -8.51 4.47
N PHE A 166 -14.69 -7.23 4.76
CA PHE A 166 -15.75 -6.25 5.02
C PHE A 166 -16.54 -5.90 3.77
N VAL A 167 -15.89 -5.87 2.60
CA VAL A 167 -16.55 -5.59 1.31
C VAL A 167 -17.34 -6.80 0.82
N LEU A 168 -16.71 -7.97 0.74
CA LEU A 168 -17.31 -9.14 0.09
C LEU A 168 -18.19 -9.97 1.03
N ARG A 169 -17.94 -9.91 2.35
CA ARG A 169 -18.63 -10.74 3.36
C ARG A 169 -19.18 -9.89 4.52
N PRO A 170 -19.99 -8.85 4.25
CA PRO A 170 -20.49 -7.94 5.28
C PRO A 170 -21.28 -8.67 6.38
N GLU A 171 -21.89 -9.81 6.07
CA GLU A 171 -22.62 -10.64 7.03
C GLU A 171 -21.72 -11.24 8.13
N LEU A 172 -20.42 -11.45 7.85
CA LEU A 172 -19.46 -11.97 8.83
C LEU A 172 -19.01 -10.90 9.83
N VAL A 173 -19.18 -9.61 9.49
CA VAL A 173 -18.67 -8.48 10.27
C VAL A 173 -19.77 -7.61 10.88
N ALA A 174 -21.03 -7.77 10.47
CA ALA A 174 -22.17 -7.01 10.96
C ALA A 174 -22.34 -7.07 12.50
N ASP A 175 -22.24 -8.28 13.06
CA ASP A 175 -22.35 -8.52 14.51
C ASP A 175 -21.21 -7.84 15.29
N PRO A 176 -19.92 -8.06 14.96
CA PRO A 176 -18.80 -7.32 15.54
C PRO A 176 -18.96 -5.79 15.44
N LEU A 177 -19.35 -5.27 14.27
CA LEU A 177 -19.53 -3.83 14.06
C LEU A 177 -20.61 -3.26 14.98
N THR A 178 -21.73 -3.97 15.12
CA THR A 178 -22.82 -3.56 16.01
C THR A 178 -22.35 -3.50 17.47
N ARG A 179 -21.59 -4.51 17.93
CA ARG A 179 -21.01 -4.52 19.29
C ARG A 179 -19.98 -3.41 19.50
N ALA A 180 -19.27 -3.00 18.46
CA ALA A 180 -18.34 -1.87 18.47
C ALA A 180 -19.03 -0.50 18.39
N GLY A 181 -20.37 -0.43 18.30
CA GLY A 181 -21.11 0.82 18.15
C GLY A 181 -21.14 1.40 16.73
N LEU A 182 -20.76 0.60 15.73
CA LEU A 182 -20.67 0.97 14.32
C LEU A 182 -21.76 0.33 13.45
N GLY A 183 -22.81 -0.24 14.04
CA GLY A 183 -23.87 -0.98 13.31
C GLY A 183 -24.68 -0.16 12.30
N GLY A 184 -24.55 1.17 12.29
CA GLY A 184 -25.15 2.06 11.29
C GLY A 184 -24.18 2.53 10.20
N VAL A 185 -22.92 2.10 10.24
CA VAL A 185 -21.88 2.45 9.26
C VAL A 185 -21.78 1.34 8.22
N ASP A 186 -21.61 1.71 6.96
CA ASP A 186 -21.34 0.77 5.87
C ASP A 186 -20.06 -0.05 6.18
N PRO A 187 -20.14 -1.40 6.25
CA PRO A 187 -18.97 -2.25 6.45
C PRO A 187 -17.84 -1.95 5.46
N ALA A 188 -18.13 -1.70 4.19
CA ALA A 188 -17.10 -1.42 3.19
C ALA A 188 -16.27 -0.18 3.57
N ALA A 189 -16.91 0.86 4.11
CA ALA A 189 -16.23 2.07 4.58
C ALA A 189 -15.34 1.81 5.81
N VAL A 190 -15.79 0.95 6.74
CA VAL A 190 -14.96 0.54 7.89
C VAL A 190 -13.75 -0.27 7.44
N GLY A 191 -13.97 -1.23 6.52
CA GLY A 191 -12.89 -2.02 5.92
C GLY A 191 -11.85 -1.14 5.24
N LEU A 192 -12.28 -0.15 4.45
CA LEU A 192 -11.38 0.80 3.81
C LEU A 192 -10.59 1.62 4.84
N GLY A 193 -11.21 2.00 5.96
CA GLY A 193 -10.50 2.64 7.07
C GLY A 193 -9.42 1.75 7.70
N VAL A 194 -9.67 0.44 7.81
CA VAL A 194 -8.66 -0.53 8.29
C VAL A 194 -7.51 -0.67 7.28
N LEU A 195 -7.81 -0.79 5.99
CA LEU A 195 -6.79 -0.79 4.94
C LEU A 195 -5.94 0.48 4.99
N ALA A 196 -6.57 1.66 5.02
CA ALA A 196 -5.85 2.93 5.06
C ALA A 196 -4.94 3.05 6.30
N LEU A 197 -5.35 2.49 7.44
CA LEU A 197 -4.49 2.42 8.63
C LEU A 197 -3.31 1.46 8.44
N ALA A 198 -3.54 0.30 7.83
CA ALA A 198 -2.48 -0.65 7.54
C ALA A 198 -1.44 -0.06 6.57
N LEU A 199 -1.89 0.56 5.48
CA LEU A 199 -1.06 1.28 4.51
C LEU A 199 -0.30 2.43 5.19
N LEU A 200 -0.97 3.20 6.07
CA LEU A 200 -0.28 4.25 6.81
C LEU A 200 0.87 3.71 7.67
N LEU A 201 0.67 2.58 8.35
CA LEU A 201 1.70 1.94 9.17
C LEU A 201 2.83 1.38 8.31
N GLU A 202 2.48 0.68 7.22
CA GLU A 202 3.39 0.18 6.19
C GLU A 202 4.27 1.33 5.69
N HIS A 203 3.68 2.41 5.18
CA HIS A 203 4.40 3.53 4.58
C HIS A 203 5.32 4.24 5.58
N ASN A 204 4.87 4.40 6.84
CA ASN A 204 5.71 4.97 7.89
C ASN A 204 6.93 4.08 8.18
N ILE A 205 6.75 2.76 8.20
CA ILE A 205 7.84 1.81 8.41
C ILE A 205 8.75 1.78 7.19
N GLY A 206 8.21 1.66 5.96
CA GLY A 206 8.94 1.63 4.70
C GLY A 206 9.80 2.89 4.50
N VAL A 207 9.21 4.09 4.60
CA VAL A 207 9.95 5.34 4.50
C VAL A 207 11.03 5.47 5.59
N ALA A 208 10.73 5.07 6.83
CA ALA A 208 11.73 5.09 7.90
C ALA A 208 12.86 4.07 7.66
N TYR A 209 12.54 2.90 7.10
CA TYR A 209 13.47 1.83 6.78
C TYR A 209 14.43 2.24 5.65
N SER A 210 13.89 2.75 4.55
CA SER A 210 14.66 3.17 3.38
C SER A 210 15.64 4.30 3.70
N ARG A 211 15.27 5.20 4.63
CA ARG A 211 16.10 6.36 5.03
C ARG A 211 17.18 6.08 6.07
N ARG A 212 17.16 4.93 6.76
CA ARG A 212 18.05 4.65 7.91
C ARG A 212 19.37 3.96 7.53
N ARG A 213 19.62 3.71 6.25
CA ARG A 213 20.84 3.06 5.75
C ARG A 213 21.43 3.85 4.59
#